data_AF-A0AA41SYJ9-F1
#
_entry.id   AF-A0AA41SYJ9-F1
#
_cell.length_a   1.000
_cell.length_b   1.000
_cell.length_c   1.000
_cell.angle_alpha   90.00
_cell.angle_beta   90.00
_cell.angle_gamma   90.00
#
_symmetry.space_group_name_H-M   'P 1'
#
loop_
_entity.id
_entity.type
_entity.pdbx_description
1 polymer ?
#
loop_
_entity_poly.entity_id
_entity_poly.type
_entity_poly.pdbx_seq_one_letter_code
_entity_poly.pdbx_strand_id
1 'polypeptide(L)'
;MSSPDPEDIPQEPEPSSGKKKKKKRKRPQQETIIQALTRAGHWALQAGQTHEALTNFQKAFRLAREAPRTRNTPVLRACAFNLGAAYVETGDPARGLELLLRAQPEEKAQGRCHGDQCFNVALAYHALGDLPQALNWYHRALSHYQPQGNQGEAQAKMGACYQALGWPDEAAHCLKEASRAYAEAGQPRAAALALGAAAGCMLKSGQHGVGEVVQALEESRRLAKRSTKRELLGQLYNDLGLGYSQLQLFPLAVETFLQALPLCQRPGERATVLRNLGMAHNALGNYQEALQFHQKAADLHGSLGQRWEQGRSFGSLAFALSQLGDHKAARDNYLHALQAAQDAGDTKGQWQACEGLGAAAARLGQYDQALKYYKEALAQCQKEPDSVRERLVAKLADAMRTHLAQVGLVQVHPPVR
;
A
#
# COMPACT_ATOMS: atom_id res chain seq x y z
N MET A 1 63.67 74.46 32.07
CA MET A 1 63.39 73.06 32.47
C MET A 1 62.40 73.11 33.62
N SER A 2 61.42 72.22 33.54
CA SER A 2 60.06 72.40 34.00
C SER A 2 59.86 72.33 35.52
N SER A 3 58.85 73.08 35.94
CA SER A 3 58.22 73.16 37.26
C SER A 3 57.69 71.81 37.76
N PRO A 4 57.51 71.71 39.08
CA PRO A 4 56.35 71.02 39.65
C PRO A 4 55.54 72.00 40.51
N ASP A 5 54.22 71.84 40.49
CA ASP A 5 53.33 72.09 41.63
C ASP A 5 51.95 71.46 41.34
N PRO A 6 51.13 71.21 42.38
CA PRO A 6 50.41 69.96 42.55
C PRO A 6 48.88 70.13 42.54
N GLU A 7 48.21 69.00 42.79
CA GLU A 7 46.90 68.83 43.43
C GLU A 7 45.78 68.19 42.61
N ASP A 8 45.22 67.20 43.30
CA ASP A 8 44.18 66.24 42.96
C ASP A 8 42.79 66.87 42.76
N ILE A 9 42.05 66.35 41.78
CA ILE A 9 40.59 66.22 41.85
C ILE A 9 40.25 64.77 41.45
N PRO A 10 39.63 63.94 42.33
CA PRO A 10 39.13 62.64 41.92
C PRO A 10 37.84 62.81 41.10
N GLN A 11 37.89 62.46 39.81
CA GLN A 11 36.68 62.24 39.01
C GLN A 11 36.07 60.86 39.35
N GLU A 12 34.76 60.83 39.61
CA GLU A 12 33.97 59.60 39.75
C GLU A 12 34.06 58.73 38.48
N PRO A 13 34.08 57.37 38.61
CA PRO A 13 34.06 56.50 37.45
C PRO A 13 32.64 56.38 36.87
N GLU A 14 32.49 56.70 35.58
CA GLU A 14 31.26 56.44 34.83
C GLU A 14 30.87 54.93 34.81
N PRO A 15 29.58 54.57 34.90
CA PRO A 15 29.13 53.18 34.90
C PRO A 15 28.96 52.67 33.46
N SER A 16 29.99 52.06 32.87
CA SER A 16 29.89 51.50 31.52
C SER A 16 30.62 50.17 31.32
N SER A 17 30.09 49.06 31.86
CA SER A 17 30.40 47.71 31.33
C SER A 17 29.41 46.56 31.68
N GLY A 18 28.39 46.78 32.53
CA GLY A 18 27.52 45.70 33.03
C GLY A 18 26.57 45.04 32.01
N LYS A 19 26.15 45.75 30.95
CA LYS A 19 25.15 45.23 29.98
C LYS A 19 25.74 44.24 28.96
N LYS A 20 27.02 44.36 28.60
CA LYS A 20 27.68 43.43 27.65
C LYS A 20 28.05 42.08 28.28
N LYS A 21 28.49 42.06 29.55
CA LYS A 21 28.80 40.81 30.30
C LYS A 21 27.54 40.00 30.66
N LYS A 22 26.42 40.63 31.04
CA LYS A 22 25.14 39.93 31.29
C LYS A 22 24.51 39.30 30.04
N LYS A 23 24.61 39.95 28.86
CA LYS A 23 24.12 39.40 27.58
C LYS A 23 24.90 38.15 27.12
N LYS A 24 26.23 38.12 27.35
CA LYS A 24 27.07 36.96 27.00
C LYS A 24 26.80 35.72 27.87
N ARG A 25 26.38 35.88 29.14
CA ARG A 25 26.01 34.77 30.06
C ARG A 25 24.60 34.20 29.81
N LYS A 26 23.62 35.02 29.40
CA LYS A 26 22.25 34.54 29.08
C LYS A 26 22.16 33.71 27.79
N ARG A 27 23.08 33.94 26.83
CA ARG A 27 23.12 33.25 25.53
C ARG A 27 23.39 31.74 25.61
N PRO A 28 24.45 31.26 26.30
CA PRO A 28 24.69 29.83 26.45
C PRO A 28 23.52 29.15 27.19
N GLN A 29 22.91 29.82 28.18
CA GLN A 29 21.74 29.28 28.89
C GLN A 29 20.52 29.09 27.98
N GLN A 30 20.22 30.05 27.09
CA GLN A 30 19.07 29.94 26.17
C GLN A 30 19.29 28.86 25.09
N GLU A 31 20.49 28.76 24.52
CA GLU A 31 20.84 27.70 23.56
C GLU A 31 20.79 26.31 24.23
N THR A 32 21.22 26.18 25.49
CA THR A 32 21.09 24.93 26.27
C THR A 32 19.62 24.52 26.46
N ILE A 33 18.72 25.47 26.74
CA ILE A 33 17.29 25.19 26.88
C ILE A 33 16.69 24.73 25.54
N ILE A 34 17.04 25.39 24.43
CA ILE A 34 16.59 24.98 23.09
C ILE A 34 17.05 23.55 22.78
N GLN A 35 18.32 23.21 23.06
CA GLN A 35 18.85 21.86 22.87
C GLN A 35 18.16 20.82 23.77
N ALA A 36 17.84 21.17 25.02
CA ALA A 36 17.10 20.30 25.93
C ALA A 36 15.68 20.02 25.42
N LEU A 37 14.95 21.05 24.98
CA LEU A 37 13.62 20.92 24.40
C LEU A 37 13.63 20.11 23.10
N THR A 38 14.61 20.33 22.23
CA THR A 38 14.76 19.54 21.00
C THR A 38 15.02 18.06 21.30
N ARG A 39 15.88 17.75 22.28
CA ARG A 39 16.11 16.36 22.72
C ARG A 39 14.86 15.72 23.32
N ALA A 40 14.15 16.45 24.18
CA ALA A 40 12.87 15.99 24.73
C ALA A 40 11.83 15.73 23.63
N GLY A 41 11.78 16.57 22.60
CA GLY A 41 10.92 16.37 21.44
C GLY A 41 11.24 15.09 20.68
N HIS A 42 12.53 14.81 20.43
CA HIS A 42 12.95 13.55 19.78
C HIS A 42 12.66 12.32 20.64
N TRP A 43 12.87 12.38 21.96
CA TRP A 43 12.50 11.29 22.87
C TRP A 43 11.00 11.03 22.89
N ALA A 44 10.18 12.09 22.91
CA ALA A 44 8.73 11.95 22.84
C ALA A 44 8.29 11.30 21.51
N LEU A 45 8.91 11.65 20.37
CA LEU A 45 8.63 10.95 19.09
C LEU A 45 9.00 9.47 19.15
N GLN A 46 10.17 9.13 19.72
CA GLN A 46 10.59 7.74 19.89
C GLN A 46 9.65 6.95 20.80
N ALA A 47 9.02 7.62 21.78
CA ALA A 47 8.01 7.05 22.66
C ALA A 47 6.58 7.05 22.07
N GLY A 48 6.38 7.53 20.84
CA GLY A 48 5.06 7.66 20.21
C GLY A 48 4.18 8.79 20.79
N GLN A 49 4.74 9.66 21.63
CA GLN A 49 4.06 10.79 22.26
C GLN A 49 4.08 12.03 21.36
N THR A 50 3.34 11.95 20.25
CA THR A 50 3.34 12.96 19.18
C THR A 50 2.95 14.38 19.65
N HIS A 51 1.97 14.49 20.56
CA HIS A 51 1.54 15.78 21.09
C HIS A 51 2.60 16.44 21.98
N GLU A 52 3.30 15.65 22.79
CA GLU A 52 4.39 16.13 23.63
C GLU A 52 5.60 16.54 22.78
N ALA A 53 5.90 15.77 21.74
CA ALA A 53 6.94 16.11 20.77
C ALA A 53 6.69 17.48 20.11
N LEU A 54 5.48 17.67 19.55
CA LEU A 54 5.07 18.96 18.97
C LEU A 54 5.21 20.10 19.96
N THR A 55 4.73 19.91 21.20
CA THR A 55 4.81 20.93 22.24
C THR A 55 6.25 21.34 22.53
N ASN A 56 7.15 20.37 22.65
CA ASN A 56 8.57 20.63 22.89
C ASN A 56 9.24 21.34 21.71
N PHE A 57 8.98 20.91 20.47
CA PHE A 57 9.52 21.58 19.28
C PHE A 57 8.96 22.99 19.07
N GLN A 58 7.67 23.23 19.36
CA GLN A 58 7.06 24.56 19.30
C GLN A 58 7.73 25.51 20.30
N LYS A 59 7.98 25.05 21.55
CA LYS A 59 8.69 25.84 22.57
C LYS A 59 10.12 26.15 22.12
N ALA A 60 10.85 25.16 21.58
CA ALA A 60 12.21 25.34 21.08
C ALA A 60 12.25 26.38 19.94
N PHE A 61 11.35 26.25 18.96
CA PHE A 61 11.25 27.18 17.82
C PHE A 61 10.90 28.60 18.25
N ARG A 62 9.95 28.77 19.19
CA ARG A 62 9.57 30.08 19.72
C ARG A 62 10.75 30.77 20.42
N LEU A 63 11.46 30.04 21.28
CA LEU A 63 12.65 30.55 21.97
C LEU A 63 13.78 30.90 21.01
N ALA A 64 13.96 30.14 19.92
CA ALA A 64 14.95 30.45 18.89
C ALA A 64 14.58 31.73 18.11
N ARG A 65 13.28 31.94 17.83
CA ARG A 65 12.76 33.09 17.08
C ARG A 65 12.82 34.41 17.87
N GLU A 66 12.58 34.36 19.18
CA GLU A 66 12.52 35.55 20.05
C GLU A 66 13.89 36.06 20.50
N ALA A 67 14.99 35.37 20.14
CA ALA A 67 16.31 35.77 20.58
C ALA A 67 16.76 37.11 19.90
N PRO A 68 17.32 38.08 20.64
CA PRO A 68 17.40 39.49 20.22
C PRO A 68 18.27 39.85 18.99
N ARG A 69 18.90 38.85 18.34
CA ARG A 69 19.69 39.01 17.10
C ARG A 69 19.54 37.80 16.13
N THR A 70 18.50 36.97 16.26
CA THR A 70 18.35 35.71 15.51
C THR A 70 17.42 35.79 14.30
N ARG A 71 17.49 36.88 13.51
CA ARG A 71 17.01 36.79 12.13
C ARG A 71 18.07 36.01 11.33
N ASN A 72 17.82 34.72 11.15
CA ASN A 72 18.60 33.78 10.31
C ASN A 72 19.85 33.11 10.94
N THR A 73 19.67 32.30 12.01
CA THR A 73 20.75 31.48 12.59
C THR A 73 20.58 29.98 12.30
N PRO A 74 21.67 29.18 12.27
CA PRO A 74 21.59 27.72 12.12
C PRO A 74 20.66 27.04 13.13
N VAL A 75 20.60 27.58 14.37
CA VAL A 75 19.72 27.08 15.43
C VAL A 75 18.25 27.28 15.08
N LEU A 76 17.88 28.45 14.55
CA LEU A 76 16.51 28.73 14.12
C LEU A 76 16.09 27.81 12.96
N ARG A 77 16.99 27.61 11.97
CA ARG A 77 16.75 26.70 10.84
C ARG A 77 16.58 25.25 11.31
N ALA A 78 17.41 24.77 12.24
CA ALA A 78 17.28 23.44 12.83
C ALA A 78 15.96 23.28 13.62
N CYS A 79 15.55 24.29 14.39
CA CYS A 79 14.26 24.26 15.09
C CYS A 79 13.08 24.28 14.11
N ALA A 80 13.18 25.06 13.01
CA ALA A 80 12.17 25.10 11.97
C ALA A 80 12.04 23.73 11.29
N PHE A 81 13.17 23.10 10.94
CA PHE A 81 13.23 21.77 10.36
C PHE A 81 12.56 20.72 11.27
N ASN A 82 12.98 20.63 12.54
CA ASN A 82 12.43 19.64 13.47
C ASN A 82 10.93 19.83 13.72
N LEU A 83 10.48 21.09 13.88
CA LEU A 83 9.06 21.38 14.05
C LEU A 83 8.27 21.09 12.78
N GLY A 84 8.82 21.43 11.61
CA GLY A 84 8.22 21.16 10.32
C GLY A 84 8.03 19.67 10.06
N ALA A 85 9.07 18.87 10.27
CA ALA A 85 9.00 17.41 10.18
C ALA A 85 7.96 16.84 11.16
N ALA A 86 7.92 17.32 12.41
CA ALA A 86 6.92 16.89 13.38
C ALA A 86 5.48 17.22 12.95
N TYR A 87 5.23 18.36 12.30
CA TYR A 87 3.91 18.69 11.76
C TYR A 87 3.51 17.76 10.60
N VAL A 88 4.43 17.42 9.70
CA VAL A 88 4.16 16.45 8.62
C VAL A 88 3.76 15.10 9.22
N GLU A 89 4.55 14.58 10.16
CA GLU A 89 4.29 13.29 10.82
C GLU A 89 2.99 13.25 11.62
N THR A 90 2.51 14.40 12.10
CA THR A 90 1.30 14.50 12.92
C THR A 90 0.04 14.90 12.12
N GLY A 91 0.15 15.01 10.80
CA GLY A 91 -0.99 15.22 9.91
C GLY A 91 -1.31 16.68 9.58
N ASP A 92 -0.37 17.61 9.76
CA ASP A 92 -0.47 18.99 9.25
C ASP A 92 0.67 19.30 8.27
N PRO A 93 0.67 18.67 7.08
CA PRO A 93 1.78 18.79 6.14
C PRO A 93 1.89 20.19 5.53
N ALA A 94 0.82 20.99 5.53
CA ALA A 94 0.86 22.38 5.03
C ALA A 94 1.70 23.28 5.94
N ARG A 95 1.45 23.28 7.26
CA ARG A 95 2.30 23.99 8.23
C ARG A 95 3.69 23.39 8.31
N GLY A 96 3.79 22.07 8.17
CA GLY A 96 5.05 21.35 8.09
C GLY A 96 5.93 21.86 6.94
N LEU A 97 5.39 21.92 5.73
CA LEU A 97 6.08 22.38 4.53
C LEU A 97 6.59 23.82 4.67
N GLU A 98 5.75 24.73 5.18
CA GLU A 98 6.15 26.13 5.37
C GLU A 98 7.39 26.24 6.28
N LEU A 99 7.42 25.47 7.37
CA LEU A 99 8.54 25.46 8.31
C LEU A 99 9.78 24.76 7.76
N LEU A 100 9.61 23.68 6.98
CA LEU A 100 10.70 22.98 6.32
C LEU A 100 11.39 23.87 5.28
N LEU A 101 10.63 24.61 4.46
CA LEU A 101 11.21 25.55 3.50
C LEU A 101 11.92 26.73 4.20
N ARG A 102 11.38 27.20 5.34
CA ARG A 102 12.05 28.21 6.20
C ARG A 102 13.37 27.72 6.80
N ALA A 103 13.61 26.41 6.87
CA ALA A 103 14.91 25.86 7.26
C ALA A 103 15.99 26.09 6.17
N GLN A 104 15.60 26.58 4.99
CA GLN A 104 16.46 26.88 3.85
C GLN A 104 17.36 25.68 3.46
N PRO A 105 16.73 24.55 3.05
CA PRO A 105 17.47 23.35 2.70
C PRO A 105 18.55 23.61 1.65
N GLU A 106 18.31 24.52 0.70
CA GLU A 106 19.17 24.77 -0.48
C GLU A 106 20.47 25.55 -0.20
N GLU A 107 20.62 26.21 0.96
CA GLU A 107 21.72 27.19 1.18
C GLU A 107 23.05 26.61 1.74
N LYS A 108 23.11 25.34 2.16
CA LYS A 108 24.32 24.74 2.76
C LYS A 108 24.54 23.31 2.27
N ALA A 109 25.06 23.17 1.07
CA ALA A 109 25.07 21.89 0.36
C ALA A 109 26.38 21.12 0.54
N GLN A 110 26.41 20.14 1.45
CA GLN A 110 27.18 18.89 1.31
C GLN A 110 26.82 17.89 2.42
N GLY A 111 26.72 16.61 2.05
CA GLY A 111 26.58 15.49 2.99
C GLY A 111 25.14 15.13 3.38
N ARG A 112 25.04 14.05 4.17
CA ARG A 112 23.78 13.37 4.52
C ARG A 112 22.70 14.27 5.12
N CYS A 113 23.07 15.23 5.98
CA CYS A 113 22.12 16.12 6.63
C CYS A 113 21.32 16.99 5.64
N HIS A 114 21.87 17.28 4.47
CA HIS A 114 21.16 18.01 3.43
C HIS A 114 20.15 17.09 2.71
N GLY A 115 20.51 15.83 2.47
CA GLY A 115 19.58 14.82 1.95
C GLY A 115 18.34 14.65 2.82
N ASP A 116 18.51 14.59 4.15
CA ASP A 116 17.40 14.45 5.10
C ASP A 116 16.45 15.67 5.08
N GLN A 117 16.98 16.87 4.84
CA GLN A 117 16.15 18.06 4.70
C GLN A 117 15.29 18.01 3.43
N CYS A 118 15.91 17.67 2.29
CA CYS A 118 15.20 17.49 1.04
C CYS A 118 14.14 16.38 1.13
N PHE A 119 14.47 15.27 1.79
CA PHE A 119 13.56 14.14 1.99
C PHE A 119 12.32 14.53 2.79
N ASN A 120 12.47 15.31 3.87
CA ASN A 120 11.31 15.76 4.65
C ASN A 120 10.43 16.77 3.89
N VAL A 121 11.03 17.64 3.07
CA VAL A 121 10.24 18.50 2.16
C VAL A 121 9.45 17.65 1.16
N ALA A 122 10.07 16.60 0.62
CA ALA A 122 9.40 15.65 -0.26
C ALA A 122 8.23 14.94 0.44
N LEU A 123 8.41 14.49 1.69
CA LEU A 123 7.33 13.90 2.49
C LEU A 123 6.16 14.87 2.69
N ALA A 124 6.43 16.16 2.90
CA ALA A 124 5.38 17.16 3.06
C ALA A 124 4.56 17.34 1.77
N TYR A 125 5.22 17.47 0.61
CA TYR A 125 4.53 17.53 -0.68
C TYR A 125 3.76 16.25 -1.00
N HIS A 126 4.34 15.09 -0.69
CA HIS A 126 3.67 13.79 -0.85
C HIS A 126 2.38 13.76 -0.03
N ALA A 127 2.43 14.14 1.24
CA ALA A 127 1.26 14.18 2.12
C ALA A 127 0.20 15.22 1.69
N LEU A 128 0.60 16.27 0.98
CA LEU A 128 -0.31 17.24 0.34
C LEU A 128 -0.90 16.75 -0.99
N GLY A 129 -0.41 15.63 -1.53
CA GLY A 129 -0.83 15.10 -2.83
C GLY A 129 -0.15 15.75 -4.04
N ASP A 130 0.80 16.67 -3.83
CA ASP A 130 1.61 17.25 -4.91
C ASP A 130 2.77 16.30 -5.25
N LEU A 131 2.43 15.20 -5.92
CA LEU A 131 3.37 14.14 -6.27
C LEU A 131 4.52 14.62 -7.18
N PRO A 132 4.31 15.51 -8.18
CA PRO A 132 5.40 16.06 -8.98
C PRO A 132 6.45 16.81 -8.15
N GLN A 133 6.02 17.66 -7.20
CA GLN A 133 6.97 18.31 -6.29
C GLN A 133 7.65 17.31 -5.36
N ALA A 134 6.90 16.35 -4.82
CA ALA A 134 7.48 15.29 -3.98
C ALA A 134 8.62 14.56 -4.70
N LEU A 135 8.41 14.15 -5.96
CA LEU A 135 9.42 13.49 -6.79
C LEU A 135 10.67 14.34 -7.01
N ASN A 136 10.51 15.63 -7.33
CA ASN A 136 11.64 16.55 -7.49
C ASN A 136 12.50 16.60 -6.21
N TRP A 137 11.86 16.74 -5.04
CA TRP A 137 12.55 16.78 -3.76
C TRP A 137 13.17 15.43 -3.36
N TYR A 138 12.55 14.30 -3.69
CA TYR A 138 13.16 12.99 -3.49
C TYR A 138 14.40 12.79 -4.37
N HIS A 139 14.37 13.19 -5.64
CA HIS A 139 15.55 13.16 -6.51
C HIS A 139 16.70 14.00 -5.95
N ARG A 140 16.40 15.18 -5.40
CA ARG A 140 17.39 16.01 -4.69
C ARG A 140 17.96 15.28 -3.48
N ALA A 141 17.10 14.68 -2.65
CA ALA A 141 17.54 13.90 -1.49
C ALA A 141 18.48 12.75 -1.88
N LEU A 142 18.13 12.01 -2.94
CA LEU A 142 18.93 10.90 -3.46
C LEU A 142 20.34 11.32 -3.89
N SER A 143 20.49 12.51 -4.48
CA SER A 143 21.82 13.02 -4.89
C SER A 143 22.80 13.21 -3.72
N HIS A 144 22.30 13.21 -2.48
CA HIS A 144 23.10 13.36 -1.26
C HIS A 144 23.21 12.06 -0.43
N TYR A 145 22.47 11.02 -0.80
CA TYR A 145 22.56 9.72 -0.13
C TYR A 145 23.64 8.86 -0.79
N GLN A 146 24.47 8.24 0.05
CA GLN A 146 25.32 7.13 -0.34
C GLN A 146 24.46 5.85 -0.40
N PRO A 147 24.87 4.80 -1.16
CA PRO A 147 24.19 3.50 -1.21
C PRO A 147 24.13 2.84 0.18
N GLN A 148 23.05 3.15 0.90
CA GLN A 148 22.71 2.74 2.27
C GLN A 148 21.18 2.83 2.47
N GLY A 149 20.66 2.43 3.64
CA GLY A 149 19.21 2.32 3.89
C GLY A 149 18.34 3.57 3.62
N ASN A 150 18.88 4.79 3.73
CA ASN A 150 18.11 6.02 3.44
C ASN A 150 17.83 6.17 1.94
N GLN A 151 18.73 5.69 1.06
CA GLN A 151 18.47 5.62 -0.38
C GLN A 151 17.29 4.68 -0.65
N GLY A 152 17.22 3.56 0.09
CA GLY A 152 16.11 2.60 -0.01
C GLY A 152 14.76 3.25 0.28
N GLU A 153 14.69 4.07 1.33
CA GLU A 153 13.46 4.76 1.70
C GLU A 153 13.03 5.82 0.69
N ALA A 154 13.95 6.65 0.21
CA ALA A 154 13.67 7.64 -0.84
C ALA A 154 13.18 6.96 -2.13
N GLN A 155 13.85 5.91 -2.58
CA GLN A 155 13.43 5.13 -3.75
C GLN A 155 12.04 4.49 -3.55
N ALA A 156 11.76 3.92 -2.37
CA ALA A 156 10.45 3.34 -2.08
C ALA A 156 9.32 4.39 -2.11
N LYS A 157 9.57 5.59 -1.55
CA LYS A 157 8.61 6.71 -1.57
C LYS A 157 8.38 7.25 -2.99
N MET A 158 9.43 7.33 -3.81
CA MET A 158 9.29 7.67 -5.22
C MET A 158 8.50 6.62 -5.99
N GLY A 159 8.76 5.34 -5.73
CA GLY A 159 7.97 4.23 -6.28
C GLY A 159 6.48 4.39 -5.98
N ALA A 160 6.12 4.71 -4.73
CA ALA A 160 4.74 4.99 -4.35
C ALA A 160 4.14 6.21 -5.09
N CYS A 161 4.92 7.28 -5.31
CA CYS A 161 4.47 8.44 -6.10
C CYS A 161 4.17 8.03 -7.55
N TYR A 162 5.06 7.28 -8.19
CA TYR A 162 4.87 6.81 -9.56
C TYR A 162 3.68 5.85 -9.69
N GLN A 163 3.46 4.96 -8.70
CA GLN A 163 2.26 4.13 -8.65
C GLN A 163 0.98 4.96 -8.61
N ALA A 164 0.94 6.00 -7.79
CA ALA A 164 -0.21 6.89 -7.65
C ALA A 164 -0.44 7.75 -8.91
N LEU A 165 0.63 8.11 -9.64
CA LEU A 165 0.55 8.79 -10.93
C LEU A 165 0.16 7.85 -12.11
N GLY A 166 0.11 6.54 -11.87
CA GLY A 166 -0.23 5.56 -12.90
C GLY A 166 0.95 5.20 -13.82
N TRP A 167 2.18 5.34 -13.33
CA TRP A 167 3.43 5.07 -14.07
C TRP A 167 4.12 3.81 -13.48
N PRO A 168 3.65 2.61 -13.86
CA PRO A 168 4.10 1.36 -13.24
C PRO A 168 5.56 0.99 -13.56
N ASP A 169 6.12 1.41 -14.69
CA ASP A 169 7.51 1.09 -15.07
C ASP A 169 8.52 1.85 -14.22
N GLU A 170 8.31 3.16 -14.07
CA GLU A 170 9.10 4.03 -13.21
C GLU A 170 8.98 3.59 -11.75
N ALA A 171 7.78 3.20 -11.32
CA ALA A 171 7.56 2.62 -10.01
C ALA A 171 8.36 1.33 -9.80
N ALA A 172 8.31 0.40 -10.76
CA ALA A 172 9.05 -0.85 -10.70
C ALA A 172 10.56 -0.61 -10.64
N HIS A 173 11.07 0.34 -11.42
CA HIS A 173 12.48 0.73 -11.39
C HIS A 173 12.89 1.24 -10.00
N CYS A 174 12.16 2.22 -9.45
CA CYS A 174 12.44 2.76 -8.14
C CYS A 174 12.38 1.69 -7.04
N LEU A 175 11.37 0.82 -7.07
CA LEU A 175 11.21 -0.24 -6.07
C LEU A 175 12.30 -1.32 -6.15
N LYS A 176 12.84 -1.61 -7.34
CA LYS A 176 14.03 -2.48 -7.49
C LYS A 176 15.27 -1.86 -6.88
N GLU A 177 15.50 -0.56 -7.12
CA GLU A 177 16.60 0.17 -6.49
C GLU A 177 16.44 0.25 -4.97
N ALA A 178 15.20 0.44 -4.49
CA ALA A 178 14.89 0.39 -3.07
C ALA A 178 15.25 -0.98 -2.46
N SER A 179 14.87 -2.07 -3.14
CA SER A 179 15.20 -3.42 -2.69
C SER A 179 16.71 -3.63 -2.57
N ARG A 180 17.48 -3.18 -3.55
CA ARG A 180 18.96 -3.31 -3.53
C ARG A 180 19.55 -2.56 -2.34
N ALA A 181 19.19 -1.29 -2.16
CA ALA A 181 19.68 -0.47 -1.05
C ALA A 181 19.30 -1.05 0.33
N TYR A 182 18.10 -1.60 0.49
CA TYR A 182 17.70 -2.28 1.72
C TYR A 182 18.47 -3.58 1.96
N ALA A 183 18.75 -4.36 0.92
CA ALA A 183 19.53 -5.59 1.04
C ALA A 183 20.97 -5.29 1.48
N GLU A 184 21.61 -4.30 0.87
CA GLU A 184 22.94 -3.81 1.25
C GLU A 184 22.99 -3.27 2.69
N ALA A 185 21.91 -2.64 3.14
CA ALA A 185 21.75 -2.16 4.51
C ALA A 185 21.44 -3.27 5.53
N GLY A 186 21.42 -4.55 5.14
CA GLY A 186 21.10 -5.67 6.03
C GLY A 186 19.63 -5.71 6.47
N GLN A 187 18.72 -5.18 5.65
CA GLN A 187 17.28 -5.12 5.92
C GLN A 187 16.49 -6.03 4.96
N PRO A 188 16.63 -7.36 5.05
CA PRO A 188 16.05 -8.29 4.08
C PRO A 188 14.53 -8.22 3.99
N ARG A 189 13.84 -7.87 5.09
CA ARG A 189 12.39 -7.67 5.10
C ARG A 189 11.96 -6.50 4.21
N ALA A 190 12.59 -5.34 4.38
CA ALA A 190 12.29 -4.15 3.59
C ALA A 190 12.64 -4.37 2.11
N ALA A 191 13.75 -5.06 1.85
CA ALA A 191 14.15 -5.46 0.51
C ALA A 191 13.09 -6.35 -0.16
N ALA A 192 12.63 -7.39 0.54
CA ALA A 192 11.59 -8.29 0.05
C ALA A 192 10.28 -7.56 -0.27
N LEU A 193 9.82 -6.68 0.63
CA LEU A 193 8.61 -5.88 0.44
C LEU A 193 8.72 -4.97 -0.79
N ALA A 194 9.84 -4.26 -0.93
CA ALA A 194 10.09 -3.40 -2.09
C ALA A 194 10.10 -4.21 -3.40
N LEU A 195 10.78 -5.36 -3.43
CA LEU A 195 10.87 -6.17 -4.63
C LEU A 195 9.54 -6.86 -5.00
N GLY A 196 8.74 -7.24 -4.00
CA GLY A 196 7.39 -7.76 -4.23
C GLY A 196 6.47 -6.70 -4.82
N ALA A 197 6.53 -5.47 -4.29
CA ALA A 197 5.82 -4.33 -4.85
C ALA A 197 6.30 -3.99 -6.28
N ALA A 198 7.61 -4.10 -6.55
CA ALA A 198 8.16 -3.93 -7.89
C ALA A 198 7.57 -4.96 -8.87
N ALA A 199 7.55 -6.25 -8.49
CA ALA A 199 6.96 -7.30 -9.33
C ALA A 199 5.47 -7.05 -9.64
N GLY A 200 4.70 -6.55 -8.66
CA GLY A 200 3.32 -6.12 -8.89
C GLY A 200 3.20 -4.98 -9.90
N CYS A 201 4.13 -4.01 -9.87
CA CYS A 201 4.18 -2.94 -10.87
C CYS A 201 4.57 -3.46 -12.25
N MET A 202 5.54 -4.37 -12.32
CA MET A 202 5.97 -5.00 -13.59
C MET A 202 4.82 -5.75 -14.27
N LEU A 203 4.02 -6.50 -13.49
CA LEU A 203 2.81 -7.17 -13.97
C LEU A 203 1.77 -6.19 -14.50
N LYS A 204 1.56 -5.07 -13.79
CA LYS A 204 0.59 -4.03 -14.19
C LYS A 204 1.01 -3.29 -15.46
N SER A 205 2.30 -3.07 -15.65
CA SER A 205 2.85 -2.44 -16.86
C SER A 205 2.64 -3.32 -18.10
N GLY A 206 2.91 -4.62 -17.98
CA GLY A 206 2.89 -5.55 -19.12
C GLY A 206 4.08 -5.40 -20.08
N GLN A 207 5.01 -4.46 -19.84
CA GLN A 207 6.21 -4.27 -20.68
C GLN A 207 7.38 -5.18 -20.28
N HIS A 208 7.29 -5.84 -19.12
CA HIS A 208 8.33 -6.74 -18.63
C HIS A 208 8.13 -8.17 -19.12
N GLY A 209 9.21 -8.82 -19.53
CA GLY A 209 9.19 -10.23 -19.88
C GLY A 209 8.84 -11.11 -18.67
N VAL A 210 8.10 -12.20 -18.91
CA VAL A 210 7.66 -13.14 -17.85
C VAL A 210 8.84 -13.60 -16.98
N GLY A 211 9.99 -13.91 -17.58
CA GLY A 211 11.19 -14.33 -16.84
C GLY A 211 11.71 -13.28 -15.85
N GLU A 212 11.66 -11.99 -16.21
CA GLU A 212 12.08 -10.90 -15.31
C GLU A 212 11.15 -10.79 -14.09
N VAL A 213 9.84 -10.90 -14.32
CA VAL A 213 8.84 -10.85 -13.25
C VAL A 213 9.00 -12.05 -12.32
N VAL A 214 9.16 -13.26 -12.87
CA VAL A 214 9.39 -14.48 -12.07
C VAL A 214 10.65 -14.33 -11.22
N GLN A 215 11.75 -13.83 -11.80
CA GLN A 215 12.99 -13.61 -11.06
C GLN A 215 12.80 -12.63 -9.88
N ALA A 216 12.05 -11.54 -10.09
CA ALA A 216 11.73 -10.58 -9.02
C ALA A 216 10.88 -11.22 -7.91
N LEU A 217 9.85 -12.00 -8.28
CA LEU A 217 9.01 -12.73 -7.33
C LEU A 217 9.83 -13.74 -6.50
N GLU A 218 10.69 -14.52 -7.15
CA GLU A 218 11.53 -15.51 -6.48
C GLU A 218 12.57 -14.89 -5.54
N GLU A 219 13.22 -13.81 -5.96
CA GLU A 219 14.20 -13.13 -5.13
C GLU A 219 13.54 -12.42 -3.95
N SER A 220 12.35 -11.82 -4.14
CA SER A 220 11.53 -11.28 -3.05
C SER A 220 11.22 -12.37 -2.02
N ARG A 221 10.80 -13.55 -2.49
CA ARG A 221 10.52 -14.72 -1.66
C ARG A 221 11.77 -15.21 -0.90
N ARG A 222 12.96 -15.21 -1.53
CA ARG A 222 14.22 -15.56 -0.87
C ARG A 222 14.62 -14.56 0.21
N LEU A 223 14.49 -13.26 -0.06
CA LEU A 223 14.76 -12.20 0.91
C LEU A 223 13.81 -12.30 2.11
N ALA A 224 12.52 -12.56 1.86
CA ALA A 224 11.53 -12.76 2.92
C ALA A 224 11.91 -13.91 3.87
N LYS A 225 12.42 -15.04 3.34
CA LYS A 225 12.88 -16.19 4.14
C LYS A 225 14.08 -15.89 5.04
N ARG A 226 14.89 -14.88 4.71
CA ARG A 226 16.04 -14.44 5.53
C ARG A 226 15.65 -13.50 6.68
N SER A 227 14.41 -13.01 6.70
CA SER A 227 13.95 -12.10 7.75
C SER A 227 13.58 -12.84 9.03
N THR A 228 14.06 -12.34 10.17
CA THR A 228 13.61 -12.75 11.50
C THR A 228 12.29 -12.09 11.90
N LYS A 229 11.99 -10.92 11.31
CA LYS A 229 10.78 -10.13 11.53
C LYS A 229 9.66 -10.61 10.62
N ARG A 230 8.52 -11.00 11.20
CA ARG A 230 7.39 -11.63 10.49
C ARG A 230 6.29 -10.66 10.09
N GLU A 231 6.29 -9.42 10.57
CA GLU A 231 5.22 -8.47 10.25
C GLU A 231 5.20 -8.18 8.75
N LEU A 232 4.01 -8.02 8.17
CA LEU A 232 3.78 -7.83 6.73
C LEU A 232 4.24 -8.98 5.81
N LEU A 233 4.98 -9.99 6.28
CA LEU A 233 5.38 -11.12 5.43
C LEU A 233 4.19 -11.96 4.96
N GLY A 234 3.11 -12.06 5.75
CA GLY A 234 1.87 -12.70 5.32
C GLY A 234 1.22 -12.00 4.13
N GLN A 235 1.17 -10.67 4.16
CA GLN A 235 0.66 -9.85 3.05
C GLN A 235 1.57 -9.98 1.82
N LEU A 236 2.89 -9.90 2.02
CA LEU A 236 3.86 -10.10 0.94
C LEU A 236 3.69 -11.44 0.24
N TYR A 237 3.66 -12.55 0.98
CA TYR A 237 3.48 -13.88 0.36
C TYR A 237 2.13 -14.02 -0.35
N ASN A 238 1.07 -13.39 0.15
CA ASN A 238 -0.19 -13.32 -0.57
C ASN A 238 -0.03 -12.58 -1.91
N ASP A 239 0.63 -11.43 -1.92
CA ASP A 239 0.82 -10.64 -3.13
C ASP A 239 1.73 -11.34 -4.15
N LEU A 240 2.78 -12.01 -3.68
CA LEU A 240 3.63 -12.85 -4.51
C LEU A 240 2.84 -14.04 -5.11
N GLY A 241 1.97 -14.68 -4.33
CA GLY A 241 1.09 -15.74 -4.80
C GLY A 241 0.10 -15.27 -5.86
N LEU A 242 -0.44 -14.05 -5.71
CA LEU A 242 -1.25 -13.41 -6.74
C LEU A 242 -0.43 -13.14 -8.00
N GLY A 243 0.82 -12.68 -7.87
CA GLY A 243 1.73 -12.50 -9.00
C GLY A 243 1.98 -13.80 -9.77
N TYR A 244 2.30 -14.90 -9.08
CA TYR A 244 2.41 -16.21 -9.71
C TYR A 244 1.11 -16.67 -10.37
N SER A 245 -0.05 -16.38 -9.76
CA SER A 245 -1.36 -16.73 -10.33
C SER A 245 -1.63 -15.96 -11.63
N GLN A 246 -1.27 -14.67 -11.70
CA GLN A 246 -1.39 -13.87 -12.93
C GLN A 246 -0.52 -14.41 -14.06
N LEU A 247 0.65 -14.96 -13.73
CA LEU A 247 1.55 -15.63 -14.67
C LEU A 247 1.14 -17.10 -14.97
N GLN A 248 0.01 -17.56 -14.43
CA GLN A 248 -0.48 -18.95 -14.53
C GLN A 248 0.48 -20.00 -13.95
N LEU A 249 1.39 -19.58 -13.07
CA LEU A 249 2.30 -20.46 -12.32
C LEU A 249 1.62 -20.97 -11.05
N PHE A 250 0.48 -21.65 -11.22
CA PHE A 250 -0.40 -22.04 -10.11
C PHE A 250 0.26 -22.90 -9.03
N PRO A 251 1.18 -23.84 -9.31
CA PRO A 251 1.88 -24.57 -8.25
C PRO A 251 2.70 -23.66 -7.33
N LEU A 252 3.40 -22.66 -7.89
CA LEU A 252 4.16 -21.68 -7.12
C LEU A 252 3.22 -20.73 -6.35
N ALA A 253 2.07 -20.38 -6.94
CA ALA A 253 1.04 -19.61 -6.25
C ALA A 253 0.54 -20.36 -4.99
N VAL A 254 0.18 -21.64 -5.12
CA VAL A 254 -0.23 -22.49 -3.99
C VAL A 254 0.83 -22.54 -2.90
N GLU A 255 2.09 -22.83 -3.25
CA GLU A 255 3.20 -22.87 -2.29
C GLU A 255 3.32 -21.54 -1.52
N THR A 256 3.20 -20.43 -2.23
CA THR A 256 3.40 -19.09 -1.66
C THR A 256 2.19 -18.66 -0.81
N PHE A 257 0.96 -18.98 -1.21
CA PHE A 257 -0.23 -18.77 -0.37
C PHE A 257 -0.20 -19.61 0.92
N LEU A 258 0.32 -20.84 0.86
CA LEU A 258 0.53 -21.67 2.06
C LEU A 258 1.57 -21.06 3.01
N GLN A 259 2.59 -20.37 2.49
CA GLN A 259 3.55 -19.60 3.30
C GLN A 259 2.89 -18.36 3.94
N ALA A 260 1.92 -17.73 3.27
CA ALA A 260 1.18 -16.58 3.79
C ALA A 260 0.24 -16.95 4.96
N LEU A 261 -0.43 -18.11 4.88
CA LEU A 261 -1.50 -18.51 5.78
C LEU A 261 -1.13 -18.49 7.29
N PRO A 262 0.01 -19.06 7.76
CA PRO A 262 0.39 -19.01 9.17
C PRO A 262 0.88 -17.63 9.64
N LEU A 263 1.07 -16.68 8.73
CA LEU A 263 1.55 -15.33 9.02
C LEU A 263 0.43 -14.28 9.02
N CYS A 264 -0.79 -14.67 8.67
CA CYS A 264 -1.96 -13.80 8.73
C CYS A 264 -2.26 -13.39 10.17
N GLN A 265 -2.32 -12.09 10.45
CA GLN A 265 -2.57 -11.58 11.79
C GLN A 265 -4.06 -11.36 12.05
N ARG A 266 -4.81 -11.09 10.97
CA ARG A 266 -6.24 -10.77 11.05
C ARG A 266 -7.09 -11.85 10.39
N PRO A 267 -8.28 -12.15 10.92
CA PRO A 267 -9.23 -13.07 10.29
C PRO A 267 -9.52 -12.73 8.81
N GLY A 268 -9.69 -11.45 8.47
CA GLY A 268 -9.96 -11.03 7.08
C GLY A 268 -8.80 -11.31 6.11
N GLU A 269 -7.55 -11.13 6.56
CA GLU A 269 -6.36 -11.49 5.78
C GLU A 269 -6.33 -13.00 5.54
N ARG A 270 -6.57 -13.79 6.58
CA ARG A 270 -6.63 -15.24 6.49
C ARG A 270 -7.72 -15.72 5.52
N ALA A 271 -8.90 -15.10 5.57
CA ALA A 271 -10.02 -15.43 4.68
C ALA A 271 -9.67 -15.15 3.21
N THR A 272 -8.99 -14.02 2.94
CA THR A 272 -8.51 -13.64 1.61
C THR A 272 -7.50 -14.66 1.08
N VAL A 273 -6.51 -15.05 1.89
CA VAL A 273 -5.50 -16.05 1.50
C VAL A 273 -6.15 -17.41 1.23
N LEU A 274 -7.09 -17.85 2.06
CA LEU A 274 -7.82 -19.11 1.86
C LEU A 274 -8.58 -19.11 0.53
N ARG A 275 -9.29 -18.03 0.20
CA ARG A 275 -9.97 -17.92 -1.09
C ARG A 275 -8.99 -17.99 -2.25
N ASN A 276 -7.87 -17.25 -2.18
CA ASN A 276 -6.85 -17.24 -3.23
C ASN A 276 -6.22 -18.63 -3.43
N LEU A 277 -5.95 -19.34 -2.34
CA LEU A 277 -5.49 -20.72 -2.37
C LEU A 277 -6.51 -21.64 -3.05
N GLY A 278 -7.80 -21.53 -2.70
CA GLY A 278 -8.87 -22.28 -3.36
C GLY A 278 -8.99 -21.96 -4.86
N MET A 279 -8.76 -20.70 -5.28
CA MET A 279 -8.75 -20.33 -6.69
C MET A 279 -7.57 -20.97 -7.43
N ALA A 280 -6.38 -20.98 -6.82
CA ALA A 280 -5.20 -21.63 -7.41
C ALA A 280 -5.39 -23.15 -7.54
N HIS A 281 -6.02 -23.80 -6.55
CA HIS A 281 -6.40 -25.21 -6.64
C HIS A 281 -7.44 -25.47 -7.74
N ASN A 282 -8.46 -24.60 -7.89
CA ASN A 282 -9.40 -24.69 -9.01
C ASN A 282 -8.68 -24.63 -10.36
N ALA A 283 -7.71 -23.72 -10.51
CA ALA A 283 -6.94 -23.58 -11.75
C ALA A 283 -6.05 -24.79 -12.06
N LEU A 284 -5.65 -25.54 -11.03
CA LEU A 284 -4.92 -26.80 -11.16
C LEU A 284 -5.83 -28.02 -11.41
N GLY A 285 -7.16 -27.85 -11.33
CA GLY A 285 -8.12 -28.97 -11.37
C GLY A 285 -8.24 -29.74 -10.04
N ASN A 286 -7.61 -29.25 -8.97
CA ASN A 286 -7.63 -29.85 -7.63
C ASN A 286 -8.91 -29.41 -6.88
N TYR A 287 -10.07 -29.80 -7.42
CA TYR A 287 -11.36 -29.28 -6.98
C TYR A 287 -11.71 -29.69 -5.54
N GLN A 288 -11.33 -30.89 -5.09
CA GLN A 288 -11.62 -31.36 -3.73
C GLN A 288 -10.91 -30.51 -2.67
N GLU A 289 -9.64 -30.16 -2.90
CA GLU A 289 -8.89 -29.25 -2.04
C GLU A 289 -9.47 -27.83 -2.09
N ALA A 290 -9.87 -27.38 -3.29
CA ALA A 290 -10.49 -26.07 -3.45
C ALA A 290 -11.78 -25.92 -2.62
N LEU A 291 -12.61 -26.98 -2.51
CA LEU A 291 -13.81 -26.96 -1.67
C LEU A 291 -13.49 -26.58 -0.23
N GLN A 292 -12.46 -27.21 0.36
CA GLN A 292 -12.08 -26.99 1.76
C GLN A 292 -11.65 -25.55 2.00
N PHE A 293 -10.89 -24.97 1.08
CA PHE A 293 -10.40 -23.60 1.21
C PHE A 293 -11.50 -22.56 0.97
N HIS A 294 -12.35 -22.75 -0.05
CA HIS A 294 -13.45 -21.84 -0.33
C HIS A 294 -14.50 -21.85 0.78
N GLN A 295 -14.83 -23.02 1.35
CA GLN A 295 -15.75 -23.11 2.48
C GLN A 295 -15.21 -22.35 3.70
N LYS A 296 -13.97 -22.61 4.10
CA LYS A 296 -13.33 -21.89 5.22
C LYS A 296 -13.29 -20.38 4.98
N ALA A 297 -13.05 -19.94 3.74
CA ALA A 297 -13.07 -18.52 3.39
C ALA A 297 -14.49 -17.93 3.47
N ALA A 298 -15.52 -18.64 2.98
CA ALA A 298 -16.91 -18.20 3.05
C ALA A 298 -17.39 -18.06 4.50
N ASP A 299 -17.08 -19.03 5.36
CA ASP A 299 -17.44 -19.01 6.77
C ASP A 299 -16.77 -17.82 7.49
N LEU A 300 -15.47 -17.60 7.22
CA LEU A 300 -14.72 -16.53 7.85
C LEU A 300 -15.20 -15.14 7.38
N HIS A 301 -15.39 -14.93 6.08
CA HIS A 301 -16.01 -13.70 5.57
C HIS A 301 -17.41 -13.47 6.15
N GLY A 302 -18.21 -14.53 6.31
CA GLY A 302 -19.53 -14.46 6.94
C GLY A 302 -19.47 -14.00 8.39
N SER A 303 -18.60 -14.59 9.21
CA SER A 303 -18.41 -14.17 10.61
C SER A 303 -17.93 -12.73 10.76
N LEU A 304 -17.29 -12.17 9.73
CA LEU A 304 -16.81 -10.78 9.70
C LEU A 304 -17.84 -9.81 9.08
N GLY A 305 -19.00 -10.30 8.62
CA GLY A 305 -19.99 -9.49 7.92
C GLY A 305 -19.56 -9.03 6.52
N GLN A 306 -18.52 -9.63 5.95
CA GLN A 306 -17.96 -9.26 4.64
C GLN A 306 -18.73 -9.93 3.49
N ARG A 307 -20.01 -9.55 3.32
CA ARG A 307 -20.94 -10.19 2.37
C ARG A 307 -20.43 -10.21 0.92
N TRP A 308 -19.79 -9.13 0.48
CA TRP A 308 -19.18 -9.07 -0.86
C TRP A 308 -18.17 -10.21 -1.10
N GLU A 309 -17.23 -10.38 -0.18
CA GLU A 309 -16.18 -11.39 -0.28
C GLU A 309 -16.70 -12.80 0.00
N GLN A 310 -17.73 -12.92 0.84
CA GLN A 310 -18.43 -14.18 1.10
C GLN A 310 -19.13 -14.71 -0.15
N GLY A 311 -19.81 -13.85 -0.91
CA GLY A 311 -20.48 -14.23 -2.15
C GLY A 311 -19.49 -14.78 -3.20
N ARG A 312 -18.32 -14.15 -3.32
CA ARG A 312 -17.24 -14.62 -4.20
C ARG A 312 -16.69 -15.99 -3.79
N SER A 313 -16.56 -16.25 -2.49
CA SER A 313 -16.15 -17.57 -1.97
C SER A 313 -17.21 -18.63 -2.28
N PHE A 314 -18.50 -18.35 -2.07
CA PHE A 314 -19.59 -19.28 -2.41
C PHE A 314 -19.67 -19.57 -3.92
N GLY A 315 -19.50 -18.56 -4.77
CA GLY A 315 -19.47 -18.77 -6.22
C GLY A 315 -18.30 -19.65 -6.66
N SER A 316 -17.13 -19.49 -6.04
CA SER A 316 -15.94 -20.30 -6.32
C SER A 316 -16.08 -21.74 -5.80
N LEU A 317 -16.75 -21.90 -4.66
CA LEU A 317 -17.13 -23.20 -4.10
C LEU A 317 -18.11 -23.93 -5.01
N ALA A 318 -19.15 -23.22 -5.47
CA ALA A 318 -20.14 -23.74 -6.40
C ALA A 318 -19.52 -24.18 -7.74
N PHE A 319 -18.57 -23.40 -8.26
CA PHE A 319 -17.80 -23.79 -9.43
C PHE A 319 -17.08 -25.12 -9.23
N ALA A 320 -16.33 -25.27 -8.12
CA ALA A 320 -15.61 -26.50 -7.81
C ALA A 320 -16.55 -27.71 -7.67
N LEU A 321 -17.71 -27.55 -7.00
CA LEU A 321 -18.74 -28.59 -6.90
C LEU A 321 -19.28 -28.99 -8.28
N SER A 322 -19.52 -28.01 -9.15
CA SER A 322 -19.98 -28.28 -10.52
C SER A 322 -18.96 -29.06 -11.34
N GLN A 323 -17.66 -28.81 -11.14
CA GLN A 323 -16.59 -29.56 -11.83
C GLN A 323 -16.48 -31.01 -11.33
N LEU A 324 -16.85 -31.24 -10.06
CA LEU A 324 -16.97 -32.58 -9.48
C LEU A 324 -18.29 -33.30 -9.84
N GLY A 325 -19.18 -32.64 -10.59
CA GLY A 325 -20.47 -33.20 -11.01
C GLY A 325 -21.61 -33.07 -9.98
N ASP A 326 -21.36 -32.48 -8.81
CA ASP A 326 -22.42 -32.22 -7.83
C ASP A 326 -23.15 -30.92 -8.15
N HIS A 327 -23.98 -30.97 -9.20
CA HIS A 327 -24.72 -29.82 -9.69
C HIS A 327 -25.83 -29.35 -8.72
N LYS A 328 -26.29 -30.22 -7.80
CA LYS A 328 -27.27 -29.84 -6.77
C LYS A 328 -26.60 -28.97 -5.71
N ALA A 329 -25.49 -29.42 -5.14
CA ALA A 329 -24.74 -28.63 -4.17
C ALA A 329 -24.16 -27.36 -4.80
N ALA A 330 -23.74 -27.41 -6.07
CA ALA A 330 -23.31 -26.22 -6.82
C ALA A 330 -24.43 -25.17 -6.90
N ARG A 331 -25.65 -25.58 -7.28
CA ARG A 331 -26.82 -24.68 -7.33
C ARG A 331 -27.08 -24.03 -5.98
N ASP A 332 -27.07 -24.80 -4.89
CA ASP A 332 -27.35 -24.28 -3.55
C ASP A 332 -26.29 -23.26 -3.11
N ASN A 333 -25.02 -23.50 -3.44
CA ASN A 333 -23.95 -22.53 -3.20
C ASN A 333 -24.03 -21.29 -4.09
N TYR A 334 -24.45 -21.41 -5.35
CA TYR A 334 -24.72 -20.23 -6.17
C TYR A 334 -25.91 -19.41 -5.63
N LEU A 335 -26.91 -20.01 -5.00
CA LEU A 335 -27.97 -19.27 -4.30
C LEU A 335 -27.42 -18.48 -3.11
N HIS A 336 -26.51 -19.09 -2.32
CA HIS A 336 -25.81 -18.37 -1.26
C HIS A 336 -24.96 -17.22 -1.81
N ALA A 337 -24.28 -17.42 -2.95
CA ALA A 337 -23.52 -16.38 -3.64
C ALA A 337 -24.41 -15.23 -4.10
N LEU A 338 -25.57 -15.54 -4.70
CA LEU A 338 -26.56 -14.55 -5.16
C LEU A 338 -27.09 -13.72 -3.99
N GLN A 339 -27.50 -14.36 -2.90
CA GLN A 339 -27.98 -13.65 -1.71
C GLN A 339 -26.91 -12.73 -1.13
N ALA A 340 -25.67 -13.20 -1.01
CA ALA A 340 -24.57 -12.39 -0.50
C ALA A 340 -24.24 -11.19 -1.41
N ALA A 341 -24.33 -11.37 -2.73
CA ALA A 341 -24.16 -10.29 -3.69
C ALA A 341 -25.32 -9.29 -3.66
N GLN A 342 -26.56 -9.73 -3.39
CA GLN A 342 -27.70 -8.84 -3.16
C GLN A 342 -27.51 -8.01 -1.89
N ASP A 343 -27.14 -8.65 -0.77
CA ASP A 343 -26.89 -7.96 0.50
C ASP A 343 -25.77 -6.91 0.40
N ALA A 344 -24.77 -7.17 -0.45
CA ALA A 344 -23.65 -6.27 -0.69
C ALA A 344 -23.92 -5.20 -1.78
N GLY A 345 -25.06 -5.27 -2.49
CA GLY A 345 -25.31 -4.41 -3.66
C GLY A 345 -24.37 -4.68 -4.85
N ASP A 346 -23.74 -5.84 -4.91
CA ASP A 346 -22.81 -6.23 -5.97
C ASP A 346 -23.54 -6.77 -7.19
N THR A 347 -23.90 -5.87 -8.11
CA THR A 347 -24.55 -6.23 -9.38
C THR A 347 -23.72 -7.22 -10.19
N LYS A 348 -22.37 -7.16 -10.10
CA LYS A 348 -21.50 -8.09 -10.83
C LYS A 348 -21.59 -9.50 -10.27
N GLY A 349 -21.48 -9.63 -8.95
CA GLY A 349 -21.67 -10.89 -8.24
C GLY A 349 -23.05 -11.50 -8.48
N GLN A 350 -24.11 -10.67 -8.57
CA GLN A 350 -25.47 -11.13 -8.82
C GLN A 350 -25.60 -11.79 -10.20
N TRP A 351 -25.19 -11.12 -11.29
CA TRP A 351 -25.32 -11.71 -12.62
C TRP A 351 -24.40 -12.92 -12.81
N GLN A 352 -23.22 -12.95 -12.18
CA GLN A 352 -22.34 -14.12 -12.19
C GLN A 352 -22.95 -15.32 -11.45
N ALA A 353 -23.62 -15.08 -10.32
CA ALA A 353 -24.34 -16.14 -9.60
C ALA A 353 -25.54 -16.66 -10.41
N CYS A 354 -26.30 -15.78 -11.06
CA CYS A 354 -27.36 -16.17 -11.99
C CYS A 354 -26.83 -17.00 -13.17
N GLU A 355 -25.70 -16.63 -13.76
CA GLU A 355 -25.03 -17.44 -14.79
C GLU A 355 -24.69 -18.85 -14.28
N GLY A 356 -24.14 -18.94 -13.07
CA GLY A 356 -23.82 -20.21 -12.40
C GLY A 356 -25.06 -21.07 -12.12
N LEU A 357 -26.13 -20.45 -11.63
CA LEU A 357 -27.42 -21.11 -11.41
C LEU A 357 -28.03 -21.63 -12.71
N GLY A 358 -27.95 -20.85 -13.79
CA GLY A 358 -28.41 -21.28 -15.11
C GLY A 358 -27.65 -22.51 -15.62
N ALA A 359 -26.33 -22.51 -15.45
CA ALA A 359 -25.49 -23.64 -15.82
C ALA A 359 -25.79 -24.90 -14.97
N ALA A 360 -25.92 -24.75 -13.65
CA ALA A 360 -26.28 -25.85 -12.76
C ALA A 360 -27.67 -26.42 -13.09
N ALA A 361 -28.66 -25.57 -13.33
CA ALA A 361 -30.01 -25.97 -13.71
C ALA A 361 -30.02 -26.74 -15.05
N ALA A 362 -29.29 -26.27 -16.06
CA ALA A 362 -29.17 -26.96 -17.35
C ALA A 362 -28.55 -28.36 -17.19
N ARG A 363 -27.50 -28.48 -16.37
CA ARG A 363 -26.87 -29.79 -16.06
C ARG A 363 -27.79 -30.74 -15.30
N LEU A 364 -28.76 -30.21 -14.55
CA LEU A 364 -29.81 -30.98 -13.86
C LEU A 364 -31.03 -31.26 -14.76
N GLY A 365 -31.02 -30.84 -16.04
CA GLY A 365 -32.15 -30.99 -16.96
C GLY A 365 -33.32 -30.02 -16.69
N GLN A 366 -33.12 -29.02 -15.83
CA GLN A 366 -34.14 -28.05 -15.43
C GLN A 366 -34.11 -26.83 -16.35
N TYR A 367 -34.40 -27.05 -17.64
CA TYR A 367 -34.16 -26.02 -18.66
C TYR A 367 -35.01 -24.76 -18.47
N ASP A 368 -36.26 -24.85 -18.04
CA ASP A 368 -37.09 -23.67 -17.74
C ASP A 368 -36.42 -22.73 -16.73
N GLN A 369 -35.86 -23.33 -15.68
CA GLN A 369 -35.14 -22.61 -14.64
C GLN A 369 -33.80 -22.05 -15.17
N ALA A 370 -33.10 -22.79 -16.03
CA ALA A 370 -31.89 -22.32 -16.68
C ALA A 370 -32.15 -21.08 -17.54
N LEU A 371 -33.22 -21.10 -18.34
CA LEU A 371 -33.64 -19.97 -19.18
C LEU A 371 -33.97 -18.74 -18.33
N LYS A 372 -34.67 -18.92 -17.20
CA LYS A 372 -34.97 -17.82 -16.26
C LYS A 372 -33.69 -17.16 -15.76
N TYR A 373 -32.74 -17.95 -15.25
CA TYR A 373 -31.51 -17.41 -14.69
C TYR A 373 -30.58 -16.78 -15.73
N TYR A 374 -30.47 -17.35 -16.93
CA TYR A 374 -29.67 -16.72 -17.99
C TYR A 374 -30.28 -15.38 -18.46
N LYS A 375 -31.61 -15.27 -18.55
CA LYS A 375 -32.28 -14.00 -18.84
C LYS A 375 -32.03 -12.96 -17.75
N GLU A 376 -32.08 -13.37 -16.49
CA GLU A 376 -31.78 -12.49 -15.35
C GLU A 376 -30.33 -12.00 -15.37
N ALA A 377 -29.37 -12.90 -15.63
CA ALA A 377 -27.96 -12.52 -15.79
C ALA A 377 -27.76 -11.51 -16.92
N LEU A 378 -28.37 -11.74 -18.09
CA LEU A 378 -28.32 -10.83 -19.24
C LEU A 378 -28.91 -9.46 -18.93
N ALA A 379 -30.01 -9.40 -18.20
CA ALA A 379 -30.65 -8.14 -17.82
C ALA A 379 -29.75 -7.29 -16.92
N GLN A 380 -28.93 -7.92 -16.08
CA GLN A 380 -28.08 -7.25 -15.10
C GLN A 380 -26.67 -6.91 -15.63
N CYS A 381 -26.19 -7.59 -16.68
CA CYS A 381 -24.83 -7.38 -17.22
C CYS A 381 -24.75 -6.34 -18.36
N GLN A 382 -25.72 -5.41 -18.48
CA GLN A 382 -25.76 -4.44 -19.59
C GLN A 382 -24.54 -3.51 -19.68
N LYS A 383 -23.86 -3.28 -18.55
CA LYS A 383 -22.67 -2.43 -18.46
C LYS A 383 -21.35 -3.21 -18.62
N GLU A 384 -21.41 -4.52 -18.83
CA GLU A 384 -20.24 -5.37 -19.03
C GLU A 384 -19.83 -5.41 -20.51
N PRO A 385 -18.59 -5.82 -20.83
CA PRO A 385 -18.13 -5.96 -22.21
C PRO A 385 -19.02 -6.89 -23.04
N ASP A 386 -19.08 -6.66 -24.35
CA ASP A 386 -19.90 -7.43 -25.30
C ASP A 386 -19.63 -8.93 -25.23
N SER A 387 -18.37 -9.32 -24.99
CA SER A 387 -17.98 -10.73 -24.83
C SER A 387 -18.70 -11.44 -23.68
N VAL A 388 -19.06 -10.74 -22.60
CA VAL A 388 -19.85 -11.30 -21.50
C VAL A 388 -21.30 -11.53 -21.96
N ARG A 389 -21.87 -10.56 -22.66
CA ARG A 389 -23.25 -10.61 -23.16
C ARG A 389 -23.39 -11.72 -24.21
N GLU A 390 -22.47 -11.78 -25.16
CA GLU A 390 -22.42 -12.83 -26.20
C GLU A 390 -22.32 -14.23 -25.60
N ARG A 391 -21.44 -14.42 -24.59
CA ARG A 391 -21.33 -15.70 -23.87
C ARG A 391 -22.66 -16.10 -23.24
N LEU A 392 -23.33 -15.18 -22.57
CA LEU A 392 -24.63 -15.44 -21.92
C LEU A 392 -25.74 -15.72 -22.94
N VAL A 393 -25.76 -15.01 -24.07
CA VAL A 393 -26.68 -15.28 -25.19
C VAL A 393 -26.44 -16.68 -25.76
N ALA A 394 -25.19 -17.10 -25.95
CA ALA A 394 -24.87 -18.43 -26.42
C ALA A 394 -25.37 -19.51 -25.45
N LYS A 395 -25.11 -19.36 -24.15
CA LYS A 395 -25.61 -20.27 -23.12
C LYS A 395 -27.14 -20.34 -23.07
N LEU A 396 -27.80 -19.19 -23.21
CA LEU A 396 -29.26 -19.11 -23.28
C LEU A 396 -29.78 -19.86 -24.51
N ALA A 397 -29.19 -19.63 -25.69
CA ALA A 397 -29.59 -20.28 -26.94
C ALA A 397 -29.40 -21.81 -26.88
N ASP A 398 -28.31 -22.29 -26.29
CA ASP A 398 -28.05 -23.71 -26.08
C ASP A 398 -29.11 -24.35 -25.18
N ALA A 399 -29.43 -23.70 -24.06
CA ALA A 399 -30.48 -24.16 -23.16
C ALA A 399 -31.85 -24.17 -23.86
N MET A 400 -32.16 -23.16 -24.69
CA MET A 400 -33.41 -23.10 -25.46
C MET A 400 -33.50 -24.24 -26.47
N ARG A 401 -32.44 -24.48 -27.26
CA ARG A 401 -32.41 -25.56 -28.25
C ARG A 401 -32.63 -26.92 -27.58
N THR A 402 -31.97 -27.15 -26.46
CA THR A 402 -32.07 -28.42 -25.72
C THR A 402 -33.46 -28.60 -25.12
N HIS A 403 -34.05 -27.53 -24.57
CA HIS A 403 -35.42 -27.55 -24.07
C HIS A 403 -36.43 -27.88 -25.16
N LEU A 404 -36.36 -27.21 -26.32
CA LEU A 404 -37.26 -27.43 -27.45
C LEU A 404 -37.15 -28.85 -28.03
N ALA A 405 -35.93 -29.40 -28.07
CA ALA A 405 -35.71 -30.78 -28.48
C ALA A 405 -36.37 -31.78 -27.51
N GLN A 406 -36.33 -31.52 -26.19
CA GLN A 406 -36.97 -32.38 -25.19
C GLN A 406 -38.50 -32.28 -25.18
N VAL A 407 -39.06 -31.11 -25.47
CA VAL A 407 -40.51 -30.87 -25.54
C VAL A 407 -41.12 -31.35 -26.88
N GLY A 408 -40.30 -31.88 -27.80
CA GLY A 408 -40.77 -32.55 -29.02
C GLY A 408 -41.21 -31.62 -30.15
N LEU A 409 -40.77 -30.36 -30.15
CA LEU A 409 -41.17 -29.36 -31.16
C LEU A 409 -40.27 -29.31 -32.41
N VAL A 410 -39.46 -30.34 -32.65
CA VAL A 410 -38.73 -30.50 -33.92
C VAL A 410 -39.09 -31.86 -34.53
N GLN A 411 -40.19 -31.91 -35.29
CA GLN A 411 -40.38 -32.97 -36.28
C GLN A 411 -39.40 -32.71 -37.42
N VAL A 412 -38.33 -33.51 -37.47
CA VAL A 412 -37.53 -33.63 -38.69
C VAL A 412 -38.36 -34.45 -39.68
N HIS A 413 -38.96 -33.78 -40.67
CA HIS A 413 -39.61 -34.49 -41.76
C HIS A 413 -38.56 -35.30 -42.53
N PRO A 414 -38.82 -36.59 -42.86
CA PRO A 414 -37.93 -37.34 -43.73
C PRO A 414 -38.01 -36.78 -45.16
N PRO A 415 -36.93 -36.87 -45.95
CA PRO A 415 -36.97 -36.45 -47.35
C PRO A 415 -37.94 -37.35 -48.12
N VAL A 416 -38.86 -36.71 -48.83
CA VAL A 416 -39.74 -37.35 -49.80
C VAL A 416 -38.84 -37.96 -50.90
N ARG A 417 -39.10 -39.24 -51.18
CA ARG A 417 -38.31 -40.10 -52.08
C ARG A 417 -38.19 -39.56 -53.50
#